data_AF-Q0YUB3-F1
#
_entry.id   AF-Q0YUB3-F1
#
_cell.length_a   1.000
_cell.length_b   1.000
_cell.length_c   1.000
_cell.angle_alpha   90.00
_cell.angle_beta   90.00
_cell.angle_gamma   90.00
#
_symmetry.space_group_name_H-M   'P 1'
#
loop_
_entity.id
_entity.type
_entity.pdbx_description
1 polymer ?
#
loop_
_entity_poly.entity_id
_entity_poly.type
_entity_poly.pdbx_seq_one_letter_code
_entity_poly.pdbx_strand_id
1 'polypeptide(L)'
;MHPVRYLQDHPASIARAVVMTVTVIYYQKQQGGIITAGSKSVTPSHITNKPTIDYIFTYIIGNKKTRQCAIYMNDTTSVINSLLLDELFAGYQEVLGEDYDAYRNHCLRVFNFCCSLARKREVDLDKIAIAVFFHDLGIWTEKSFDYLPASKLLARNYLEKKGKGEWQSEIETMIGEHHKLTRYKEHPEWLVELFRKADWIDMTGGLLRFKLKDDFVTDVLEAFPNAGFHRKLVQLAVERFKSHPLSPLPMMKL
;
A
#
# COMPACT_ATOMS: atom_id res chain seq x y z
N MET A 1 -37.91 49.40 -23.41
CA MET A 1 -38.58 48.43 -24.31
C MET A 1 -37.53 47.49 -24.87
N HIS A 2 -37.47 46.25 -24.39
CA HIS A 2 -37.51 45.07 -25.24
C HIS A 2 -38.08 43.92 -24.41
N PRO A 3 -38.86 43.02 -25.03
CA PRO A 3 -39.82 42.18 -24.35
C PRO A 3 -39.30 40.75 -24.10
N VAL A 4 -40.02 40.10 -23.19
CA VAL A 4 -40.06 38.67 -22.88
C VAL A 4 -40.55 37.84 -24.07
N ARG A 5 -40.16 36.55 -24.12
CA ARG A 5 -40.83 35.33 -24.68
C ARG A 5 -39.94 34.53 -25.66
N TYR A 6 -39.86 33.19 -25.73
CA TYR A 6 -40.29 31.95 -25.03
C TYR A 6 -39.26 30.87 -25.51
N LEU A 7 -38.64 30.05 -24.65
CA LEU A 7 -38.97 28.64 -24.35
C LEU A 7 -39.36 27.74 -25.54
N GLN A 8 -38.53 26.72 -25.81
CA GLN A 8 -38.88 25.39 -26.35
C GLN A 8 -37.62 24.48 -26.24
N ASP A 9 -37.54 23.30 -25.62
CA ASP A 9 -38.43 22.46 -24.82
C ASP A 9 -37.58 21.54 -23.90
N HIS A 10 -38.18 21.17 -22.77
CA HIS A 10 -37.71 20.32 -21.65
C HIS A 10 -38.00 18.81 -21.90
N PRO A 11 -37.40 17.83 -21.16
CA PRO A 11 -37.73 17.58 -19.76
C PRO A 11 -36.54 17.34 -18.82
N ALA A 12 -36.71 17.89 -17.61
CA ALA A 12 -35.91 17.63 -16.43
C ALA A 12 -35.96 16.15 -15.99
N SER A 13 -34.86 15.65 -15.46
CA SER A 13 -34.89 14.95 -14.18
C SER A 13 -33.56 15.10 -13.41
N ILE A 14 -33.59 16.03 -12.46
CA ILE A 14 -32.97 15.92 -11.12
C ILE A 14 -31.47 15.55 -11.09
N ALA A 15 -30.61 16.56 -11.12
CA ALA A 15 -29.39 16.55 -10.32
C ALA A 15 -29.32 17.89 -9.59
N ARG A 16 -29.88 17.95 -8.37
CA ARG A 16 -29.57 19.03 -7.44
C ARG A 16 -28.06 19.02 -7.24
N ALA A 17 -27.40 20.09 -7.69
CA ALA A 17 -26.01 20.36 -7.34
C ALA A 17 -25.93 20.55 -5.82
N VAL A 18 -25.62 19.47 -5.11
CA VAL A 18 -25.16 19.58 -3.73
C VAL A 18 -23.81 20.26 -3.83
N VAL A 19 -23.73 21.51 -3.38
CA VAL A 19 -22.47 22.23 -3.20
C VAL A 19 -21.66 21.45 -2.16
N MET A 20 -20.81 20.53 -2.62
CA MET A 20 -19.94 19.74 -1.75
C MET A 20 -18.90 20.66 -1.15
N THR A 21 -18.99 20.88 0.16
CA THR A 21 -17.96 21.57 0.94
C THR A 21 -16.93 20.52 1.32
N VAL A 22 -15.71 20.62 0.78
CA VAL A 22 -14.61 19.70 1.12
C VAL A 22 -13.85 20.28 2.31
N THR A 23 -13.85 19.56 3.44
CA THR A 23 -13.00 19.91 4.59
C THR A 23 -11.66 19.21 4.45
N VAL A 24 -10.62 19.98 4.17
CA VAL A 24 -9.24 19.51 4.10
C VAL A 24 -8.63 19.61 5.49
N ILE A 25 -8.19 18.49 6.06
CA ILE A 25 -7.39 18.45 7.29
C ILE A 25 -5.92 18.38 6.87
N TYR A 26 -5.10 19.31 7.35
CA TYR A 26 -3.67 19.35 7.07
C TYR A 26 -2.88 19.39 8.37
N TYR A 27 -1.67 18.82 8.32
CA TYR A 27 -0.71 18.80 9.40
C TYR A 27 0.54 19.55 8.96
N GLN A 28 0.92 20.60 9.68
CA GLN A 28 2.19 21.30 9.44
C GLN A 28 3.20 20.90 10.51
N LYS A 29 4.38 20.43 10.07
CA LYS A 29 5.55 20.23 10.92
C LYS A 29 6.34 21.54 10.94
N GLN A 30 6.42 22.19 12.10
CA GLN A 30 7.33 23.34 12.28
C GLN A 30 8.71 22.86 12.78
N GLN A 31 9.76 23.64 12.47
CA GLN A 31 11.11 23.38 12.99
C GLN A 31 11.05 23.38 14.53
N GLY A 32 11.31 22.24 15.15
CA GLY A 32 11.11 22.01 16.59
C GLY A 32 10.16 20.86 16.95
N GLY A 33 9.55 20.18 15.96
CA GLY A 33 8.84 18.91 16.19
C GLY A 33 7.38 19.02 16.64
N ILE A 34 6.82 20.23 16.70
CA ILE A 34 5.40 20.43 16.99
C ILE A 34 4.57 20.24 15.72
N ILE A 35 3.55 19.38 15.80
CA ILE A 35 2.55 19.14 14.75
C ILE A 35 1.28 19.90 15.14
N THR A 36 0.84 20.83 14.31
CA THR A 36 -0.47 21.50 14.45
C THR A 36 -1.45 20.98 13.41
N ALA A 37 -2.64 20.60 13.85
CA ALA A 37 -3.75 20.19 12.98
C ALA A 37 -4.59 21.42 12.62
N GLY A 38 -4.86 21.63 11.34
CA GLY A 38 -5.76 22.67 10.84
C GLY A 38 -6.81 22.10 9.89
N SER A 39 -7.98 22.73 9.81
CA SER A 39 -9.02 22.41 8.84
C SER A 39 -9.35 23.62 7.96
N LYS A 40 -9.46 23.43 6.64
CA LYS A 40 -9.95 24.47 5.71
C LYS A 40 -11.02 23.90 4.79
N SER A 41 -12.09 24.66 4.61
CA SER A 41 -13.14 24.41 3.62
C SER A 41 -12.65 24.93 2.26
N VAL A 42 -12.54 24.07 1.24
CA VAL A 42 -12.08 24.50 -0.10
C VAL A 42 -13.12 24.12 -1.16
N THR A 43 -13.41 25.06 -2.06
CA THR A 43 -14.20 24.80 -3.27
C THR A 43 -13.28 24.30 -4.40
N PRO A 44 -13.71 23.33 -5.22
CA PRO A 44 -12.84 22.65 -6.19
C PRO A 44 -12.14 23.55 -7.23
N SER A 45 -12.61 24.79 -7.43
CA SER A 45 -12.07 25.72 -8.43
C SER A 45 -10.75 26.41 -8.06
N HIS A 46 -10.22 26.20 -6.85
CA HIS A 46 -9.08 26.98 -6.33
C HIS A 46 -7.76 26.20 -6.16
N ILE A 47 -7.68 24.95 -6.65
CA ILE A 47 -6.44 24.16 -6.57
C ILE A 47 -5.62 24.36 -7.85
N THR A 48 -4.96 25.52 -7.97
CA THR A 48 -3.93 25.74 -8.99
C THR A 48 -2.65 26.29 -8.35
N ASN A 49 -1.54 25.59 -8.61
CA ASN A 49 -0.14 26.02 -8.43
C ASN A 49 0.35 26.47 -7.03
N LYS A 50 0.48 25.54 -6.07
CA LYS A 50 1.46 25.68 -4.98
C LYS A 50 2.17 24.36 -4.65
N PRO A 51 3.47 24.40 -4.27
CA PRO A 51 4.30 23.22 -4.11
C PRO A 51 3.95 22.42 -2.83
N THR A 52 4.02 21.09 -2.97
CA THR A 52 4.22 20.06 -1.95
C THR A 52 3.58 20.28 -0.57
N ILE A 53 2.32 19.82 -0.45
CA ILE A 53 1.75 19.33 0.81
C ILE A 53 1.04 18.01 0.46
N ASP A 54 1.44 16.92 1.10
CA ASP A 54 0.74 15.63 0.98
C ASP A 54 -0.67 15.78 1.57
N TYR A 55 -1.69 15.76 0.71
CA TYR A 55 -3.09 15.84 1.15
C TYR A 55 -3.65 14.43 1.34
N ILE A 56 -4.00 14.09 2.58
CA ILE A 56 -4.88 12.95 2.86
C ILE A 56 -6.32 13.43 2.67
N PHE A 57 -6.96 13.04 1.56
CA PHE A 57 -8.38 13.34 1.33
C PHE A 57 -9.25 12.29 2.05
N THR A 58 -10.08 12.75 3.00
CA THR A 58 -11.19 11.94 3.53
C THR A 58 -12.50 12.50 2.96
N TYR A 59 -13.18 11.74 2.10
CA TYR A 59 -14.51 12.11 1.62
C TYR A 59 -15.58 11.62 2.61
N ILE A 60 -16.50 12.50 3.01
CA ILE A 60 -17.74 12.12 3.69
C ILE A 60 -18.88 12.32 2.68
N ILE A 61 -19.43 11.23 2.14
CA ILE A 61 -20.64 11.28 1.31
C ILE A 61 -21.81 10.73 2.14
N GLY A 62 -22.59 11.65 2.73
CA GLY A 62 -23.76 11.29 3.53
C GLY A 62 -23.43 10.48 4.79
N ASN A 63 -24.47 9.93 5.43
CA ASN A 63 -24.38 9.23 6.73
C ASN A 63 -23.69 7.84 6.65
N LYS A 64 -22.88 7.59 5.61
CA LYS A 64 -22.07 6.38 5.42
C LYS A 64 -20.61 6.78 5.30
N LYS A 65 -19.77 6.35 6.24
CA LYS A 65 -18.32 6.47 6.16
C LYS A 65 -17.79 5.51 5.10
N THR A 66 -17.66 5.95 3.85
CA THR A 66 -16.84 5.27 2.85
C THR A 66 -15.47 5.93 2.81
N ARG A 67 -14.45 5.26 3.35
CA ARG A 67 -13.05 5.65 3.13
C ARG A 67 -12.69 5.25 1.70
N GLN A 68 -12.79 6.18 0.77
CA GLN A 68 -12.16 6.04 -0.54
C GLN A 68 -10.99 7.02 -0.56
N CYS A 69 -9.80 6.55 -0.15
CA CYS A 69 -8.56 7.30 -0.33
C CYS A 69 -8.02 7.02 -1.73
N ALA A 70 -8.58 7.69 -2.74
CA ALA A 70 -7.90 7.83 -4.02
C ALA A 70 -6.84 8.93 -3.84
N ILE A 71 -5.63 8.54 -3.44
CA ILE A 71 -4.50 9.46 -3.45
C ILE A 71 -4.02 9.56 -4.90
N TYR A 72 -4.38 10.66 -5.58
CA TYR A 72 -3.67 11.09 -6.78
C TYR A 72 -2.27 11.53 -6.34
N MET A 73 -1.33 10.57 -6.31
CA MET A 73 0.08 10.82 -6.01
C MET A 73 0.72 11.62 -7.15
N ASN A 74 0.52 12.94 -7.12
CA ASN A 74 1.24 13.85 -8.01
C ASN A 74 2.69 13.95 -7.51
N ASP A 75 3.56 13.21 -8.19
CA ASP A 75 5.03 13.39 -8.22
C ASP A 75 5.83 13.07 -6.95
N THR A 76 5.26 12.35 -5.98
CA THR A 76 5.97 12.07 -4.72
C THR A 76 7.06 10.99 -4.89
N THR A 77 8.30 11.46 -4.93
CA THR A 77 9.52 10.73 -4.53
C THR A 77 9.68 10.68 -3.00
N SER A 78 8.61 10.90 -2.24
CA SER A 78 8.68 10.99 -0.78
C SER A 78 8.39 9.64 -0.14
N VAL A 79 9.16 9.30 0.90
CA VAL A 79 8.90 8.14 1.76
C VAL A 79 7.66 8.39 2.60
N ILE A 80 6.72 7.43 2.59
CA ILE A 80 5.44 7.50 3.31
C ILE A 80 5.31 6.36 4.33
N ASN A 81 4.45 6.58 5.33
CA ASN A 81 4.04 5.56 6.30
C ASN A 81 2.60 5.12 6.05
N SER A 82 2.19 4.00 6.66
CA SER A 82 0.82 3.50 6.59
C SER A 82 0.27 3.27 8.00
N LEU A 83 -0.77 4.04 8.35
CA LEU A 83 -1.49 3.86 9.63
C LEU A 83 -2.08 2.45 9.76
N LEU A 84 -2.47 1.84 8.65
CA LEU A 84 -2.98 0.48 8.64
C LEU A 84 -1.88 -0.54 8.94
N LEU A 85 -0.66 -0.35 8.40
CA LEU A 85 0.48 -1.20 8.78
C LEU A 85 0.76 -1.05 10.28
N ASP A 86 0.78 0.18 10.81
CA ASP A 86 1.01 0.40 12.24
C ASP A 86 -0.06 -0.30 13.11
N GLU A 87 -1.35 -0.22 12.74
CA GLU A 87 -2.45 -0.93 13.42
C GLU A 87 -2.25 -2.45 13.38
N LEU A 88 -1.90 -3.00 12.21
CA LEU A 88 -1.70 -4.43 12.03
C LEU A 88 -0.50 -4.94 12.84
N PHE A 89 0.63 -4.25 12.76
CA PHE A 89 1.84 -4.63 13.50
C PHE A 89 1.65 -4.58 15.01
N ALA A 90 0.88 -3.63 15.55
CA ALA A 90 0.58 -3.59 16.98
C ALA A 90 -0.06 -4.90 17.50
N GLY A 91 -0.81 -5.63 16.67
CA GLY A 91 -1.43 -6.90 17.03
C GLY A 91 -0.52 -8.14 16.97
N TYR A 92 0.70 -8.03 16.43
CA TYR A 92 1.57 -9.18 16.15
C TYR A 92 2.95 -9.08 16.82
N GLN A 93 3.12 -8.15 17.77
CA GLN A 93 4.39 -7.94 18.46
C GLN A 93 4.91 -9.20 19.16
N GLU A 94 4.04 -9.95 19.83
CA GLU A 94 4.42 -11.20 20.52
C GLU A 94 4.85 -12.29 19.54
N VAL A 95 4.14 -12.44 18.42
CA VAL A 95 4.41 -13.47 17.40
C VAL A 95 5.73 -13.22 16.68
N LEU A 96 6.01 -11.95 16.36
CA LEU A 96 7.22 -11.56 15.63
C LEU A 96 8.45 -11.50 16.55
N GLY A 97 8.27 -11.17 17.83
CA GLY A 97 9.34 -11.15 18.82
C GLY A 97 10.53 -10.29 18.38
N GLU A 98 11.74 -10.87 18.40
CA GLU A 98 12.98 -10.20 18.01
C GLU A 98 13.02 -9.78 16.53
N ASP A 99 12.23 -10.42 15.67
CA ASP A 99 12.16 -10.11 14.24
C ASP A 99 11.15 -8.99 13.92
N TYR A 100 10.50 -8.39 14.93
CA TYR A 100 9.46 -7.36 14.75
C TYR A 100 9.93 -6.18 13.88
N ASP A 101 11.03 -5.52 14.27
CA ASP A 101 11.53 -4.35 13.54
C ASP A 101 12.05 -4.75 12.15
N ALA A 102 12.67 -5.92 12.04
CA ALA A 102 13.17 -6.47 10.77
C ALA A 102 12.02 -6.64 9.76
N TYR A 103 10.95 -7.31 10.19
CA TYR A 103 9.81 -7.56 9.33
C TYR A 103 9.01 -6.28 9.04
N ARG A 104 8.78 -5.45 10.06
CA ARG A 104 8.10 -4.16 9.90
C ARG A 104 8.80 -3.25 8.89
N ASN A 105 10.12 -3.14 8.98
CA ASN A 105 10.88 -2.30 8.07
C ASN A 105 10.87 -2.86 6.65
N HIS A 106 11.01 -4.18 6.47
CA HIS A 106 10.83 -4.82 5.18
C HIS A 106 9.46 -4.49 4.56
N CYS A 107 8.38 -4.68 5.33
CA CYS A 107 7.04 -4.33 4.90
C CYS A 107 6.93 -2.87 4.45
N LEU A 108 7.47 -1.92 5.23
CA LEU A 108 7.43 -0.50 4.86
C LEU A 108 8.24 -0.17 3.60
N ARG A 109 9.35 -0.86 3.35
CA ARG A 109 10.12 -0.71 2.10
C ARG A 109 9.31 -1.21 0.90
N VAL A 110 8.76 -2.43 0.98
CA VAL A 110 7.92 -3.00 -0.09
C VAL A 110 6.67 -2.15 -0.34
N PHE A 111 6.03 -1.65 0.73
CA PHE A 111 4.89 -0.74 0.64
C PHE A 111 5.23 0.51 -0.18
N ASN A 112 6.33 1.19 0.16
CA ASN A 112 6.76 2.42 -0.53
C ASN A 112 7.13 2.16 -1.99
N PHE A 113 7.87 1.08 -2.27
CA PHE A 113 8.19 0.70 -3.64
C PHE A 113 6.94 0.38 -4.47
N CYS A 114 6.00 -0.38 -3.90
CA CYS A 114 4.77 -0.73 -4.59
C CYS A 114 3.90 0.51 -4.86
N CYS A 115 3.77 1.42 -3.90
CA CYS A 115 3.05 2.69 -4.08
C CYS A 115 3.67 3.53 -5.20
N SER A 116 5.00 3.68 -5.20
CA SER A 116 5.72 4.45 -6.22
C SER A 116 5.58 3.83 -7.62
N LEU A 117 5.64 2.50 -7.72
CA LEU A 117 5.38 1.77 -8.97
C LEU A 117 3.92 1.92 -9.45
N ALA A 118 2.98 2.08 -8.52
CA ALA A 118 1.55 2.23 -8.78
C ALA A 118 1.09 3.68 -9.00
N ARG A 119 1.96 4.68 -8.87
CA ARG A 119 1.62 6.13 -8.85
C ARG A 119 0.74 6.67 -9.99
N LYS A 120 0.69 5.98 -11.14
CA LYS A 120 -0.14 6.36 -12.30
C LYS A 120 -1.48 5.60 -12.36
N ARG A 121 -1.80 4.82 -11.34
CA ARG A 121 -3.02 4.01 -11.22
C ARG A 121 -3.83 4.56 -10.05
N GLU A 122 -5.15 4.52 -10.19
CA GLU A 122 -6.05 4.71 -9.05
C GLU A 122 -6.04 3.42 -8.23
N VAL A 123 -5.43 3.47 -7.05
CA VAL A 123 -5.23 2.29 -6.19
C VAL A 123 -5.60 2.63 -4.76
N ASP A 124 -6.22 1.66 -4.09
CA ASP A 124 -6.44 1.75 -2.65
C ASP A 124 -5.15 1.32 -1.93
N LEU A 125 -4.54 2.24 -1.18
CA LEU A 125 -3.30 1.97 -0.45
C LEU A 125 -3.49 0.93 0.65
N ASP A 126 -4.71 0.80 1.19
CA ASP A 126 -4.99 -0.24 2.19
C ASP A 126 -4.83 -1.63 1.57
N LYS A 127 -5.13 -1.80 0.28
CA LYS A 127 -4.91 -3.07 -0.43
C LYS A 127 -3.43 -3.45 -0.48
N ILE A 128 -2.55 -2.48 -0.76
CA ILE A 128 -1.10 -2.69 -0.73
C ILE A 128 -0.65 -3.00 0.69
N ALA A 129 -1.08 -2.21 1.68
CA ALA A 129 -0.71 -2.39 3.08
C ALA A 129 -1.09 -3.78 3.61
N ILE A 130 -2.30 -4.26 3.30
CA ILE A 130 -2.76 -5.60 3.70
C ILE A 130 -1.88 -6.68 3.05
N ALA A 131 -1.65 -6.61 1.74
CA ALA A 131 -0.82 -7.60 1.05
C ALA A 131 0.61 -7.63 1.61
N VAL A 132 1.20 -6.44 1.81
CA VAL A 132 2.52 -6.27 2.39
C VAL A 132 2.59 -6.87 3.79
N PHE A 133 1.59 -6.63 4.65
CA PHE A 133 1.63 -7.13 6.02
C PHE A 133 1.55 -8.66 6.10
N PHE A 134 0.78 -9.29 5.21
CA PHE A 134 0.52 -10.72 5.31
C PHE A 134 1.47 -11.60 4.48
N HIS A 135 2.17 -11.08 3.46
CA HIS A 135 2.82 -11.94 2.47
C HIS A 135 3.82 -12.95 3.06
N ASP A 136 4.61 -12.54 4.04
CA ASP A 136 5.64 -13.35 4.70
C ASP A 136 5.27 -13.73 6.15
N LEU A 137 4.14 -13.23 6.67
CA LEU A 137 3.77 -13.38 8.08
C LEU A 137 3.66 -14.85 8.53
N GLY A 138 3.31 -15.75 7.60
CA GLY A 138 3.27 -17.20 7.81
C GLY A 138 4.59 -17.79 8.31
N ILE A 139 5.74 -17.14 8.05
CA ILE A 139 7.06 -17.55 8.55
C ILE A 139 7.05 -17.63 10.08
N TRP A 140 6.44 -16.64 10.73
CA TRP A 140 6.43 -16.53 12.19
C TRP A 140 5.21 -17.21 12.82
N THR A 141 4.03 -17.09 12.23
CA THR A 141 2.82 -17.67 12.82
C THR A 141 2.83 -19.19 12.81
N GLU A 142 3.33 -19.81 11.74
CA GLU A 142 3.42 -21.27 11.61
C GLU A 142 4.85 -21.81 11.83
N LYS A 143 5.82 -20.93 12.11
CA LYS A 143 7.24 -21.29 12.29
C LYS A 143 7.77 -22.16 11.14
N SER A 144 7.35 -21.84 9.91
CA SER A 144 7.63 -22.64 8.72
C SER A 144 8.14 -21.76 7.59
N PHE A 145 9.16 -22.24 6.87
CA PHE A 145 9.63 -21.56 5.66
C PHE A 145 8.78 -21.89 4.42
N ASP A 146 7.83 -22.83 4.53
CA ASP A 146 6.74 -23.04 3.55
C ASP A 146 5.49 -22.26 3.97
N TYR A 147 5.63 -20.93 3.96
CA TYR A 147 4.71 -20.02 4.62
C TYR A 147 3.54 -19.56 3.74
N LEU A 148 3.64 -19.69 2.42
CA LEU A 148 2.65 -19.12 1.49
C LEU A 148 1.20 -19.51 1.80
N PRO A 149 0.87 -20.78 2.10
CA PRO A 149 -0.50 -21.16 2.46
C PRO A 149 -0.99 -20.44 3.73
N ALA A 150 -0.14 -20.33 4.74
CA ALA A 150 -0.45 -19.67 6.01
C ALA A 150 -0.65 -18.16 5.84
N SER A 151 0.27 -17.50 5.13
CA SER A 151 0.17 -16.08 4.78
C SER A 151 -1.13 -15.74 4.04
N LYS A 152 -1.51 -16.57 3.05
CA LYS A 152 -2.77 -16.39 2.31
C LYS A 152 -4.00 -16.59 3.20
N LEU A 153 -3.98 -17.60 4.07
CA LEU A 153 -5.08 -17.85 4.99
C LEU A 153 -5.28 -16.70 5.99
N LEU A 154 -4.19 -16.14 6.53
CA LEU A 154 -4.23 -14.98 7.42
C LEU A 154 -4.81 -13.76 6.71
N ALA A 155 -4.37 -13.48 5.47
CA ALA A 155 -4.90 -12.38 4.66
C ALA A 155 -6.40 -12.56 4.37
N ARG A 156 -6.81 -13.76 3.97
CA ARG A 156 -8.22 -14.12 3.73
C ARG A 156 -9.08 -13.85 4.97
N ASN A 157 -8.69 -14.39 6.12
CA ASN A 157 -9.43 -14.24 7.37
C ASN A 157 -9.56 -12.75 7.77
N TYR A 158 -8.50 -11.96 7.56
CA TYR A 158 -8.53 -10.52 7.81
C TYR A 158 -9.52 -9.80 6.87
N LEU A 159 -9.49 -10.10 5.57
CA LEU A 159 -10.37 -9.50 4.58
C LEU A 159 -11.84 -9.85 4.82
N GLU A 160 -12.15 -11.11 5.14
CA GLU A 160 -13.50 -11.55 5.50
C GLU A 160 -14.01 -10.78 6.72
N LYS A 161 -13.20 -10.67 7.79
CA LYS A 161 -13.55 -9.92 9.00
C LYS A 161 -13.80 -8.43 8.73
N LYS A 162 -13.11 -7.85 7.74
CA LYS A 162 -13.25 -6.43 7.36
C LYS A 162 -14.30 -6.21 6.26
N GLY A 163 -14.97 -7.26 5.79
CA GLY A 163 -15.97 -7.16 4.71
C GLY A 163 -15.37 -6.75 3.36
N LYS A 164 -14.13 -7.16 3.08
CA LYS A 164 -13.34 -6.82 1.87
C LYS A 164 -13.06 -8.04 1.00
N GLY A 165 -14.03 -8.95 0.89
CA GLY A 165 -13.88 -10.21 0.15
C GLY A 165 -13.55 -10.01 -1.34
N GLU A 166 -13.94 -8.86 -1.92
CA GLU A 166 -13.64 -8.50 -3.30
C GLU A 166 -12.14 -8.26 -3.57
N TRP A 167 -11.32 -8.08 -2.52
CA TRP A 167 -9.86 -7.95 -2.65
C TRP A 167 -9.11 -9.28 -2.52
N GLN A 168 -9.80 -10.34 -2.10
CA GLN A 168 -9.18 -11.59 -1.70
C GLN A 168 -8.35 -12.22 -2.81
N SER A 169 -8.93 -12.41 -4.00
CA SER A 169 -8.22 -13.06 -5.11
C SER A 169 -6.94 -12.30 -5.48
N GLU A 170 -7.01 -10.98 -5.59
CA GLU A 170 -5.87 -10.16 -5.94
C GLU A 170 -4.77 -10.19 -4.86
N ILE A 171 -5.15 -10.11 -3.57
CA ILE A 171 -4.21 -10.17 -2.46
C ILE A 171 -3.57 -11.55 -2.34
N GLU A 172 -4.34 -12.63 -2.45
CA GLU A 172 -3.79 -13.99 -2.44
C GLU A 172 -2.86 -14.23 -3.62
N THR A 173 -3.10 -13.61 -4.78
CA THR A 173 -2.17 -13.67 -5.92
C THR A 173 -0.93 -12.81 -5.70
N MET A 174 -1.03 -11.61 -5.09
CA MET A 174 0.15 -10.84 -4.68
C MET A 174 1.05 -11.66 -3.75
N ILE A 175 0.47 -12.26 -2.70
CA ILE A 175 1.19 -13.14 -1.78
C ILE A 175 1.69 -14.39 -2.51
N GLY A 176 0.93 -14.97 -3.43
CA GLY A 176 1.33 -16.19 -4.12
C GLY A 176 2.47 -16.01 -5.11
N GLU A 177 2.61 -14.84 -5.72
CA GLU A 177 3.46 -14.62 -6.89
C GLU A 177 4.62 -13.64 -6.63
N HIS A 178 4.80 -13.12 -5.42
CA HIS A 178 5.81 -12.08 -5.14
C HIS A 178 7.26 -12.51 -5.41
N HIS A 179 7.59 -13.79 -5.20
CA HIS A 179 8.91 -14.35 -5.56
C HIS A 179 9.00 -14.93 -6.97
N LYS A 180 7.96 -14.77 -7.80
CA LYS A 180 8.01 -15.25 -9.19
C LYS A 180 9.14 -14.56 -9.95
N LEU A 181 9.97 -15.36 -10.62
CA LEU A 181 11.15 -14.90 -11.35
C LEU A 181 10.76 -14.15 -12.62
N THR A 182 9.74 -14.66 -13.33
CA THR A 182 9.23 -14.00 -14.53
C THR A 182 8.08 -13.04 -14.22
N ARG A 183 7.80 -12.15 -15.17
CA ARG A 183 6.67 -11.21 -15.08
C ARG A 183 5.33 -11.94 -14.92
N TYR A 184 4.50 -11.45 -14.02
CA TYR A 184 3.09 -11.84 -13.94
C TYR A 184 2.26 -11.14 -15.04
N LYS A 185 1.37 -11.88 -15.72
CA LYS A 185 0.66 -11.40 -16.94
C LYS A 185 -0.86 -11.58 -16.95
N GLU A 186 -1.43 -12.43 -16.10
CA GLU A 186 -2.84 -12.87 -16.23
C GLU A 186 -3.84 -11.73 -15.94
N HIS A 187 -3.59 -10.95 -14.89
CA HIS A 187 -4.42 -9.80 -14.48
C HIS A 187 -3.59 -8.51 -14.47
N PRO A 188 -3.38 -7.84 -15.62
CA PRO A 188 -2.51 -6.66 -15.72
C PRO A 188 -3.04 -5.41 -14.98
N GLU A 189 -4.35 -5.35 -14.76
CA GLU A 189 -5.05 -4.34 -13.96
C GLU A 189 -4.76 -4.48 -12.47
N TRP A 190 -4.47 -5.69 -12.00
CA TRP A 190 -4.09 -5.95 -10.62
C TRP A 190 -2.70 -5.43 -10.27
N LEU A 191 -2.43 -5.35 -8.98
CA LEU A 191 -1.17 -4.90 -8.37
C LEU A 191 -0.10 -5.99 -8.33
N VAL A 192 -0.40 -7.23 -8.71
CA VAL A 192 0.49 -8.40 -8.58
C VAL A 192 1.89 -8.15 -9.15
N GLU A 193 2.01 -7.66 -10.39
CA GLU A 193 3.33 -7.41 -10.99
C GLU A 193 4.06 -6.24 -10.33
N LEU A 194 3.34 -5.25 -9.78
CA LEU A 194 3.96 -4.12 -9.07
C LEU A 194 4.45 -4.56 -7.70
N PHE A 195 3.66 -5.37 -6.99
CA PHE A 195 4.00 -5.97 -5.71
C PHE A 195 5.22 -6.90 -5.84
N ARG A 196 5.21 -7.79 -6.83
CA ARG A 196 6.36 -8.66 -7.16
C ARG A 196 7.62 -7.83 -7.37
N LYS A 197 7.55 -6.77 -8.18
CA LYS A 197 8.69 -5.86 -8.39
C LYS A 197 9.15 -5.19 -7.11
N ALA A 198 8.22 -4.69 -6.30
CA ALA A 198 8.51 -4.02 -5.03
C ALA A 198 9.27 -4.95 -4.07
N ASP A 199 8.84 -6.20 -3.95
CA ASP A 199 9.52 -7.22 -3.17
C ASP A 199 10.94 -7.49 -3.71
N TRP A 200 11.09 -7.68 -5.02
CA TRP A 200 12.40 -7.88 -5.65
C TRP A 200 13.36 -6.69 -5.49
N ILE A 201 12.84 -5.45 -5.42
CA ILE A 201 13.67 -4.29 -5.10
C ILE A 201 14.25 -4.47 -3.70
N ASP A 202 13.43 -4.82 -2.71
CA ASP A 202 13.91 -4.99 -1.34
C ASP A 202 14.84 -6.20 -1.18
N MET A 203 14.44 -7.35 -1.71
CA MET A 203 15.18 -8.62 -1.67
C MET A 203 16.58 -8.53 -2.26
N THR A 204 16.80 -7.57 -3.17
CA THR A 204 18.10 -7.32 -3.78
C THR A 204 18.84 -6.13 -3.17
N GLY A 205 18.34 -5.57 -2.07
CA GLY A 205 18.91 -4.38 -1.42
C GLY A 205 18.92 -3.16 -2.34
N GLY A 206 17.94 -3.07 -3.26
CA GLY A 206 17.83 -1.99 -4.24
C GLY A 206 18.72 -2.15 -5.48
N LEU A 207 19.35 -3.31 -5.73
CA LEU A 207 20.09 -3.57 -6.97
C LEU A 207 19.16 -3.64 -8.19
N LEU A 208 18.01 -4.31 -8.05
CA LEU A 208 16.91 -4.19 -9.00
C LEU A 208 16.05 -2.98 -8.63
N ARG A 209 15.63 -2.18 -9.62
CA ARG A 209 14.89 -0.92 -9.37
C ARG A 209 13.64 -0.73 -10.22
N PHE A 210 13.49 -1.48 -11.31
CA PHE A 210 12.32 -1.43 -12.21
C PHE A 210 11.87 0.00 -12.61
N LYS A 211 12.82 0.90 -12.85
CA LYS A 211 12.63 2.32 -13.21
C LYS A 211 12.18 3.24 -12.06
N LEU A 212 12.27 2.79 -10.80
CA LEU A 212 12.30 3.73 -9.67
C LEU A 212 13.61 4.54 -9.72
N LYS A 213 13.53 5.79 -9.26
CA LYS A 213 14.70 6.66 -9.18
C LYS A 213 15.62 6.21 -8.05
N ASP A 214 16.93 6.42 -8.24
CA ASP A 214 17.97 5.96 -7.31
C ASP A 214 17.90 6.66 -5.95
N ASP A 215 17.61 7.96 -5.96
CA ASP A 215 17.39 8.77 -4.75
C ASP A 215 16.26 8.19 -3.90
N PHE A 216 15.10 7.93 -4.51
CA PHE A 216 13.94 7.38 -3.80
C PHE A 216 14.21 5.99 -3.21
N VAL A 217 14.88 5.10 -3.94
CA VAL A 217 15.20 3.76 -3.40
C VAL A 217 16.12 3.88 -2.20
N THR A 218 17.11 4.78 -2.27
CA THR A 218 18.03 5.06 -1.17
C THR A 218 17.28 5.63 0.04
N ASP A 219 16.45 6.66 -0.17
CA ASP A 219 15.66 7.30 0.90
C ASP A 219 14.78 6.29 1.64
N VAL A 220 14.14 5.35 0.92
CA VAL A 220 13.31 4.30 1.51
C VAL A 220 14.14 3.31 2.32
N LEU A 221 15.31 2.89 1.82
CA LEU A 221 16.21 1.95 2.52
C LEU A 221 16.80 2.58 3.80
N GLU A 222 17.11 3.88 3.76
CA GLU A 222 17.61 4.64 4.91
C GLU A 222 16.52 4.88 5.96
N ALA A 223 15.29 5.22 5.53
CA ALA A 223 14.17 5.44 6.42
C ALA A 223 13.73 4.18 7.17
N PHE A 224 13.90 3.00 6.55
CA PHE A 224 13.48 1.71 7.10
C PHE A 224 14.65 0.73 7.05
N PRO A 225 15.61 0.81 7.98
CA PRO A 225 16.82 0.00 7.94
C PRO A 225 16.51 -1.50 7.99
N ASN A 226 17.39 -2.32 7.40
CA ASN A 226 17.15 -3.76 7.25
C ASN A 226 16.89 -4.49 8.59
N ALA A 227 17.52 -4.03 9.67
CA ALA A 227 17.37 -4.57 11.02
C ALA A 227 17.52 -6.11 11.13
N GLY A 228 18.28 -6.73 10.22
CA GLY A 228 18.54 -8.18 10.23
C GLY A 228 17.61 -9.04 9.37
N PHE A 229 16.65 -8.44 8.65
CA PHE A 229 15.68 -9.19 7.84
C PHE A 229 16.33 -10.14 6.83
N HIS A 230 17.30 -9.67 6.01
CA HIS A 230 17.94 -10.53 5.01
C HIS A 230 18.77 -11.63 5.66
N ARG A 231 19.38 -11.36 6.82
CA ARG A 231 20.09 -12.38 7.61
C ARG A 231 19.13 -13.46 8.08
N LYS A 232 17.93 -13.10 8.53
CA LYS A 232 16.89 -14.04 8.94
C LYS A 232 16.46 -14.94 7.76
N LEU A 233 16.24 -14.37 6.58
CA LEU A 233 15.89 -15.16 5.38
C LEU A 233 16.99 -16.16 5.00
N VAL A 234 18.26 -15.76 5.06
CA VAL A 234 19.40 -16.66 4.83
C VAL A 234 19.43 -17.79 5.86
N GLN A 235 19.21 -17.47 7.14
CA GLN A 235 19.15 -18.48 8.20
C GLN A 235 18.03 -19.51 7.92
N LEU A 236 16.82 -19.05 7.61
CA LEU A 236 15.68 -19.92 7.30
C LEU A 236 15.94 -20.80 6.07
N ALA A 237 16.57 -20.24 5.03
CA ALA A 237 16.97 -21.00 3.85
C ALA A 237 17.99 -22.09 4.17
N VAL A 238 19.00 -21.79 4.99
CA VAL A 238 20.01 -22.76 5.45
C VAL A 238 19.38 -23.84 6.32
N GLU A 239 18.48 -23.48 7.24
CA GLU A 239 17.76 -24.43 8.09
C GLU A 239 16.89 -25.37 7.26
N ARG A 240 16.17 -24.84 6.27
CA ARG A 240 15.39 -25.68 5.34
C ARG A 240 16.28 -26.58 4.49
N PHE A 241 17.41 -26.08 3.99
CA PHE A 241 18.33 -26.89 3.17
C PHE A 241 18.82 -28.15 3.91
N LYS A 242 19.00 -28.08 5.23
CA LYS A 242 19.38 -29.25 6.05
C LYS A 242 18.36 -30.39 5.99
N SER A 243 17.07 -30.07 5.90
CA SER A 243 15.99 -31.06 5.85
C SER A 243 15.52 -31.38 4.42
N HIS A 244 15.73 -30.46 3.48
CA HIS A 244 15.24 -30.55 2.09
C HIS A 244 16.31 -30.16 1.06
N PRO A 245 17.43 -30.89 0.96
CA PRO A 245 18.60 -30.46 0.18
C PRO A 245 18.38 -30.43 -1.34
N LEU A 246 17.40 -31.18 -1.85
CA LEU A 246 17.10 -31.27 -3.29
C LEU A 246 15.80 -30.55 -3.69
N SER A 247 15.07 -30.01 -2.72
CA SER A 247 13.81 -29.32 -2.99
C SER A 247 14.07 -27.82 -3.17
N PRO A 248 13.55 -27.17 -4.23
CA PRO A 248 13.64 -25.73 -4.36
C PRO A 248 13.00 -25.03 -3.16
N LEU A 249 13.35 -23.78 -2.93
CA LEU A 249 12.69 -22.95 -1.93
C LEU A 249 11.19 -22.84 -2.27
N PRO A 250 10.29 -23.00 -1.28
CA PRO A 250 8.88 -23.30 -1.51
C PRO A 250 8.09 -22.13 -2.11
N MET A 251 8.56 -20.90 -1.89
CA MET A 251 7.95 -19.68 -2.43
C MET A 251 8.42 -19.33 -3.85
N MET A 252 9.52 -19.92 -4.33
CA MET A 252 10.09 -19.58 -5.63
C MET A 252 9.25 -20.16 -6.76
N LYS A 253 8.97 -19.31 -7.77
CA LYS A 253 8.22 -19.69 -8.97
C LYS A 253 8.92 -19.22 -10.23
N LEU A 254 8.80 -20.00 -11.30
CA LEU A 254 9.20 -19.60 -12.66
C LEU A 254 8.14 -18.68 -13.23
#